data_AF-A0A0C3ANZ7-F1
#
_entry.id   AF-A0A0C3ANZ7-F1
#
_cell.length_a   1.000
_cell.length_b   1.000
_cell.length_c   1.000
_cell.angle_alpha   90.00
_cell.angle_beta   90.00
_cell.angle_gamma   90.00
#
_symmetry.space_group_name_H-M   'P 1'
#
loop_
_entity.id
_entity.type
_entity.pdbx_description
1 polymer ?
#
loop_
_entity_poly.entity_id
_entity_poly.type
_entity_poly.pdbx_seq_one_letter_code
_entity_poly.pdbx_strand_id
1 'polypeptide(L)'
;MVSRKWKEVLMRIQTLWAYLNIKESDEDSAATIALFLHLSGKARLSLTISIPLSGHWDAIRSLLLPHSARICNIILLSHKDSHMPYCEYNGASDWDNVELGRVLKHVIIKLGLLTTMQNFQVTSDIPLRPEMLLPSSARRSI
;
A
#
# COMPACT_ATOMS: atom_id res chain seq x y z
N MET A 1 -20.18 -6.54 20.87
CA MET A 1 -20.39 -5.08 20.91
C MET A 1 -19.58 -4.48 22.05
N VAL A 2 -18.74 -3.49 21.78
CA VAL A 2 -18.06 -2.68 22.82
C VAL A 2 -19.04 -1.66 23.41
N SER A 3 -18.80 -1.23 24.66
CA SER A 3 -19.66 -0.25 25.33
C SER A 3 -19.65 1.10 24.59
N ARG A 4 -20.69 1.93 24.78
CA ARG A 4 -20.79 3.27 24.15
C ARG A 4 -19.54 4.11 24.41
N LYS A 5 -19.00 4.06 25.64
CA LYS A 5 -17.76 4.75 26.02
C LYS A 5 -16.56 4.30 25.18
N TRP A 6 -16.40 2.99 24.99
CA TRP A 6 -15.32 2.46 24.14
C TRP A 6 -15.46 2.87 22.68
N LYS A 7 -16.68 2.88 22.15
CA LYS A 7 -16.94 3.39 20.78
C LYS A 7 -16.49 4.85 20.65
N GLU A 8 -16.87 5.71 21.58
CA GLU A 8 -16.47 7.12 21.56
C GLU A 8 -14.94 7.30 21.64
N VAL A 9 -14.26 6.50 22.46
CA VAL A 9 -12.80 6.54 22.55
C VAL A 9 -12.16 6.11 21.24
N LEU A 10 -12.59 4.99 20.64
CA LEU A 10 -12.05 4.49 19.38
C LEU A 10 -12.22 5.50 18.23
N MET A 11 -13.39 6.15 18.15
CA MET A 11 -13.65 7.15 17.10
C MET A 11 -12.81 8.42 17.24
N ARG A 12 -12.26 8.71 18.44
CA ARG A 12 -11.43 9.89 18.67
C ARG A 12 -9.94 9.68 18.36
N ILE A 13 -9.48 8.43 18.35
CA ILE A 13 -8.07 8.10 18.14
C ILE A 13 -7.81 8.01 16.63
N GLN A 14 -7.49 9.15 16.01
CA GLN A 14 -7.26 9.25 14.56
C GLN A 14 -6.15 8.31 14.05
N THR A 15 -5.13 8.05 14.86
CA THR A 15 -3.99 7.21 14.49
C THR A 15 -4.36 5.73 14.33
N LEU A 16 -5.42 5.25 14.98
CA LEU A 16 -5.93 3.88 14.77
C LEU A 16 -6.43 3.70 13.33
N TRP A 17 -7.03 4.74 12.76
CA TRP A 17 -7.63 4.73 11.43
C TRP A 17 -6.64 5.10 10.32
N ALA A 18 -5.39 5.43 10.68
CA ALA A 18 -4.38 5.89 9.73
C ALA A 18 -3.63 4.72 9.05
N TYR A 19 -3.92 3.49 9.43
CA TYR A 19 -3.40 2.27 8.82
C TYR A 19 -4.44 1.73 7.84
N LEU A 20 -4.14 1.84 6.55
CA LEU A 20 -5.04 1.43 5.47
C LEU A 20 -4.55 0.13 4.89
N ASN A 21 -5.37 -0.92 4.98
CA ASN A 21 -5.11 -2.19 4.35
C ASN A 21 -5.89 -2.29 3.05
N ILE A 22 -5.16 -2.31 1.93
CA ILE A 22 -5.70 -2.35 0.58
C ILE A 22 -5.61 -3.80 0.12
N LYS A 23 -6.69 -4.53 0.41
CA LYS A 23 -6.95 -5.88 -0.09
C LYS A 23 -8.03 -5.77 -1.14
N GLU A 24 -7.66 -6.01 -2.38
CA GLU A 24 -8.55 -5.75 -3.51
C GLU A 24 -9.60 -6.84 -3.73
N SER A 25 -9.41 -8.02 -3.13
CA SER A 25 -10.40 -9.10 -3.13
C SER A 25 -11.63 -8.81 -2.26
N ASP A 26 -11.64 -7.68 -1.54
CA ASP A 26 -12.73 -7.27 -0.67
C ASP A 26 -13.66 -6.30 -1.42
N GLU A 27 -14.90 -6.73 -1.67
CA GLU A 27 -15.94 -5.94 -2.34
C GLU A 27 -16.16 -4.58 -1.64
N ASP A 28 -15.93 -4.51 -0.33
CA ASP A 28 -16.13 -3.31 0.49
C ASP A 28 -14.84 -2.50 0.73
N SER A 29 -13.75 -2.83 0.03
CA SER A 29 -12.44 -2.19 0.19
C SER A 29 -12.49 -0.68 0.01
N ALA A 30 -13.17 -0.18 -1.02
CA ALA A 30 -13.27 1.26 -1.29
C ALA A 30 -14.03 2.02 -0.20
N ALA A 31 -15.15 1.47 0.27
CA ALA A 31 -15.95 2.07 1.35
C ALA A 31 -15.18 2.08 2.67
N THR A 32 -14.50 0.99 2.99
CA THR A 32 -13.64 0.86 4.16
C THR A 32 -12.50 1.89 4.11
N ILE A 33 -11.82 2.01 2.96
CA ILE A 33 -10.75 2.99 2.78
C ILE A 33 -11.28 4.42 2.96
N ALA A 34 -12.42 4.76 2.35
CA ALA A 34 -13.04 6.08 2.50
C ALA A 34 -13.37 6.40 3.96
N LEU A 35 -13.91 5.43 4.70
CA LEU A 35 -14.20 5.59 6.13
C LEU A 35 -12.93 5.82 6.95
N PHE A 36 -11.89 5.02 6.75
CA PHE A 36 -10.63 5.17 7.47
C PHE A 36 -9.92 6.50 7.11
N LEU A 37 -9.98 6.92 5.86
CA LEU A 37 -9.47 8.23 5.42
C LEU A 37 -10.19 9.38 6.13
N HIS A 38 -11.52 9.28 6.29
CA HIS A 38 -12.30 10.25 7.03
C HIS A 38 -11.93 10.28 8.53
N LEU A 39 -11.90 9.11 9.17
CA LEU A 39 -11.63 8.99 10.61
C LEU A 39 -10.18 9.31 10.99
N SER A 40 -9.23 9.10 10.08
CA SER A 40 -7.83 9.45 10.30
C SER A 40 -7.56 10.95 10.24
N GLY A 41 -8.50 11.77 9.76
CA GLY A 41 -8.41 13.23 9.78
C GLY A 41 -7.16 13.77 9.10
N LYS A 42 -6.21 14.31 9.87
CA LYS A 42 -4.92 14.83 9.38
C LYS A 42 -3.73 13.93 9.71
N ALA A 43 -3.97 12.76 10.31
CA ALA A 43 -2.91 11.84 10.67
C ALA A 43 -2.12 11.36 9.43
N ARG A 44 -0.83 11.07 9.64
CA ARG A 44 0.06 10.46 8.64
C ARG A 44 -0.42 9.04 8.35
N LEU A 45 -0.54 8.70 7.08
CA LEU A 45 -1.08 7.44 6.60
C LEU A 45 0.03 6.41 6.35
N SER A 46 -0.26 5.18 6.75
CA SER A 46 0.50 3.99 6.37
C SER A 46 -0.39 3.12 5.49
N LEU A 47 0.06 2.83 4.27
CA LEU A 47 -0.65 1.98 3.33
C LEU A 47 -0.02 0.60 3.34
N THR A 48 -0.84 -0.43 3.47
CA THR A 48 -0.46 -1.81 3.18
C THR A 48 -1.21 -2.22 1.92
N ILE A 49 -0.49 -2.63 0.88
CA ILE A 49 -1.05 -2.98 -0.42
C ILE A 49 -0.72 -4.44 -0.71
N SER A 50 -1.75 -5.25 -0.87
CA SER A 50 -1.60 -6.62 -1.35
C SER A 50 -1.44 -6.63 -2.88
N ILE A 51 -0.47 -7.40 -3.38
CA ILE A 51 -0.26 -7.62 -4.81
C ILE A 51 -0.77 -9.01 -5.24
N PRO A 52 -1.18 -9.19 -6.51
CA PRO A 52 -1.20 -8.20 -7.61
C PRO A 52 -2.30 -7.15 -7.47
N LEU A 53 -2.09 -5.98 -8.09
CA LEU A 53 -3.14 -4.96 -8.26
C LEU A 53 -4.11 -5.42 -9.36
N SER A 54 -5.41 -5.27 -9.13
CA SER A 54 -6.50 -5.60 -10.05
C SER A 54 -7.16 -4.32 -10.61
N GLY A 55 -8.35 -4.46 -11.20
CA GLY A 55 -9.09 -3.35 -11.83
C GLY A 55 -9.70 -2.31 -10.88
N HIS A 56 -9.82 -2.59 -9.58
CA HIS A 56 -10.36 -1.68 -8.57
C HIS A 56 -9.32 -0.68 -8.06
N TRP A 57 -8.04 -0.89 -8.37
CA TRP A 57 -6.95 0.01 -8.01
C TRP A 57 -7.22 1.47 -8.42
N ASP A 58 -7.82 1.73 -9.59
CA ASP A 58 -8.09 3.10 -10.02
C ASP A 58 -9.11 3.82 -9.12
N ALA A 59 -10.12 3.11 -8.62
CA ALA A 59 -11.08 3.65 -7.65
C ALA A 59 -10.39 3.95 -6.32
N ILE A 60 -9.59 3.02 -5.80
CA ILE A 60 -8.81 3.20 -4.57
C ILE A 60 -7.83 4.36 -4.72
N ARG A 61 -7.13 4.45 -5.85
CA ARG A 61 -6.22 5.55 -6.17
C ARG A 61 -6.94 6.88 -6.15
N SER A 62 -8.15 6.98 -6.71
CA SER A 62 -8.92 8.22 -6.72
C SER A 62 -9.25 8.72 -5.30
N LEU A 63 -9.49 7.79 -4.37
CA LEU A 63 -9.71 8.11 -2.95
C LEU A 63 -8.41 8.53 -2.24
N LEU A 64 -7.28 7.92 -2.59
CA LEU A 64 -6.00 8.20 -1.94
C LEU A 64 -5.33 9.49 -2.44
N LEU A 65 -5.57 9.87 -3.70
CA LEU A 65 -4.87 10.99 -4.34
C LEU A 65 -4.99 12.32 -3.58
N PRO A 66 -6.17 12.74 -3.08
CA PRO A 66 -6.30 13.96 -2.27
C PRO A 66 -5.53 13.91 -0.94
N HIS A 67 -5.11 12.72 -0.50
CA HIS A 67 -4.41 12.47 0.75
C HIS A 67 -2.94 12.08 0.55
N SER A 68 -2.40 12.21 -0.66
CA SER A 68 -1.05 11.78 -1.00
C SER A 68 0.03 12.41 -0.12
N ALA A 69 -0.13 13.68 0.25
CA ALA A 69 0.77 14.41 1.14
C ALA A 69 0.76 13.90 2.59
N ARG A 70 -0.16 13.00 2.95
CA ARG A 70 -0.21 12.37 4.28
C ARG A 70 0.43 10.98 4.25
N ILE A 71 0.63 10.38 3.08
CA ILE A 71 1.17 9.03 2.95
C ILE A 71 2.66 9.06 3.24
N CYS A 72 3.06 8.33 4.28
CA CYS A 72 4.44 8.32 4.74
C CYS A 72 5.05 6.92 4.81
N ASN A 73 4.22 5.88 4.74
CA ASN A 73 4.69 4.51 4.71
C ASN A 73 3.89 3.72 3.68
N ILE A 74 4.58 2.92 2.86
CA ILE A 74 3.98 1.95 1.95
C ILE A 74 4.59 0.60 2.26
N ILE A 75 3.73 -0.35 2.59
CA ILE A 75 4.05 -1.74 2.84
C ILE A 75 3.45 -2.55 1.70
N LEU A 76 4.29 -3.28 0.96
CA LEU A 76 3.82 -4.23 -0.05
C LEU A 76 3.76 -5.63 0.55
N LEU A 77 2.67 -6.36 0.27
CA LEU A 77 2.50 -7.75 0.69
C LEU A 77 2.25 -8.62 -0.55
N SER A 78 3.11 -9.62 -0.78
CA SER A 78 2.87 -10.64 -1.79
C SER A 78 1.87 -11.69 -1.29
N HIS A 79 0.81 -11.95 -2.06
CA HIS A 79 -0.13 -13.02 -1.72
C HIS A 79 0.51 -14.38 -2.00
N LYS A 80 1.14 -14.99 -0.99
CA LYS A 80 1.73 -16.34 -1.11
C LYS A 80 0.68 -17.46 -1.22
N ASP A 81 -0.59 -17.19 -0.91
CA ASP A 81 -1.61 -18.22 -0.69
C ASP A 81 -2.81 -18.12 -1.65
N SER A 82 -2.60 -18.10 -2.96
CA SER A 82 -3.64 -18.62 -3.86
C SER A 82 -3.16 -19.94 -4.39
N HIS A 83 -3.81 -21.03 -3.96
CA HIS A 83 -3.68 -22.39 -4.48
C HIS A 83 -3.48 -22.39 -6.01
N MET A 84 -2.22 -22.37 -6.44
CA MET A 84 -1.83 -22.74 -7.79
C MET A 84 -1.33 -24.18 -7.66
N PRO A 85 -2.00 -25.17 -8.27
CA PRO A 85 -1.57 -26.55 -8.14
C PRO A 85 -0.26 -26.71 -8.90
N TYR A 86 0.73 -27.29 -8.22
CA TYR A 86 2.02 -27.70 -8.77
C TYR A 86 2.92 -26.59 -9.30
N CYS A 87 3.86 -26.16 -8.45
CA CYS A 87 5.30 -26.28 -8.73
C CYS A 87 6.06 -26.22 -7.41
N GLU A 88 6.95 -27.19 -7.20
CA GLU A 88 7.79 -27.29 -6.01
C GLU A 88 8.56 -25.99 -5.75
N TYR A 89 8.44 -25.54 -4.52
CA TYR A 89 9.09 -24.39 -3.93
C TYR A 89 10.62 -24.60 -3.93
N ASN A 90 11.33 -23.86 -4.77
CA ASN A 90 12.77 -23.62 -4.62
C ASN A 90 13.09 -22.19 -5.07
N GLY A 91 13.23 -21.29 -4.10
CA GLY A 91 13.67 -19.91 -4.29
C GLY A 91 12.53 -18.94 -4.60
N ALA A 92 12.46 -17.84 -3.84
CA ALA A 92 11.69 -16.66 -4.22
C ALA A 92 12.09 -16.29 -5.66
N SER A 93 11.16 -16.43 -6.59
CA SER A 93 11.47 -16.34 -8.00
C SER A 93 11.88 -14.91 -8.35
N ASP A 94 12.83 -14.75 -9.28
CA ASP A 94 13.24 -13.42 -9.77
C ASP A 94 12.04 -12.59 -10.29
N TRP A 95 10.94 -13.29 -10.66
CA TRP A 95 9.65 -12.74 -11.05
C TRP A 95 8.92 -11.98 -9.93
N ASP A 96 8.86 -12.53 -8.71
CA ASP A 96 8.16 -11.89 -7.58
C ASP A 96 8.78 -10.52 -7.24
N ASN A 97 10.11 -10.43 -7.34
CA ASN A 97 10.85 -9.17 -7.17
C ASN A 97 10.58 -8.19 -8.33
N VAL A 98 10.52 -8.67 -9.57
CA VAL A 98 10.21 -7.83 -10.73
C VAL A 98 8.80 -7.26 -10.64
N GLU A 99 7.83 -8.05 -10.18
CA GLU A 99 6.44 -7.62 -10.02
C GLU A 99 6.27 -6.61 -8.88
N LEU A 100 6.84 -6.87 -7.70
CA LEU A 100 6.84 -5.91 -6.58
C LEU A 100 7.39 -4.56 -7.00
N GLY A 101 8.48 -4.55 -7.77
CA GLY A 101 9.11 -3.30 -8.23
C GLY A 101 8.26 -2.54 -9.23
N ARG A 102 7.57 -3.26 -10.12
CA ARG A 102 6.62 -2.67 -11.07
C ARG A 102 5.42 -2.07 -10.34
N VAL A 103 4.84 -2.80 -9.39
CA VAL A 103 3.71 -2.32 -8.59
C VAL A 103 4.12 -1.13 -7.74
N LEU A 104 5.24 -1.21 -7.03
CA LEU A 104 5.76 -0.11 -6.22
C LEU A 104 5.95 1.16 -7.06
N LYS A 105 6.62 1.03 -8.21
CA LYS A 105 6.84 2.14 -9.13
C LYS A 105 5.52 2.69 -9.65
N HIS A 106 4.57 1.83 -9.98
CA HIS A 106 3.24 2.23 -10.41
C HIS A 106 2.52 3.04 -9.34
N VAL A 107 2.47 2.55 -8.09
CA VAL A 107 1.85 3.22 -6.94
C VAL A 107 2.49 4.58 -6.68
N ILE A 108 3.83 4.63 -6.59
CA ILE A 108 4.59 5.85 -6.33
C ILE A 108 4.30 6.92 -7.38
N ILE A 109 4.35 6.56 -8.67
CA ILE A 109 4.10 7.49 -9.77
C ILE A 109 2.64 7.94 -9.76
N LYS A 110 1.70 7.02 -9.61
CA LYS A 110 0.27 7.27 -9.75
C LYS A 110 -0.33 8.07 -8.60
N LEU A 111 0.28 7.99 -7.41
CA LEU A 111 -0.06 8.81 -6.24
C LEU A 111 0.79 10.09 -6.14
N GLY A 112 1.73 10.32 -7.06
CA GLY A 112 2.56 11.53 -7.10
C GLY A 112 3.55 11.64 -5.94
N LEU A 113 3.93 10.52 -5.30
CA LEU A 113 4.67 10.55 -4.03
C LEU A 113 6.10 11.08 -4.14
N LEU A 114 6.69 11.04 -5.33
CA LEU A 114 8.00 11.65 -5.59
C LEU A 114 7.96 13.17 -5.62
N THR A 115 6.82 13.76 -6.02
CA THR A 115 6.66 15.22 -6.08
C THR A 115 6.43 15.83 -4.71
N THR A 116 5.92 15.05 -3.75
CA THR A 116 5.61 15.53 -2.41
C THR A 116 6.82 15.74 -1.50
N MET A 117 8.06 15.44 -1.94
CA MET A 117 9.31 15.67 -1.19
C MET A 117 9.27 15.22 0.29
N GLN A 118 8.43 14.24 0.62
CA GLN A 118 8.39 13.67 1.95
C GLN A 118 9.27 12.43 1.98
N ASN A 119 10.03 12.29 3.07
CA ASN A 119 10.72 11.04 3.41
C ASN A 119 9.64 9.97 3.70
N PHE A 120 9.17 9.29 2.66
CA PHE A 120 8.30 8.13 2.80
C PHE A 120 9.15 6.86 2.90
N GLN A 121 8.76 5.97 3.80
CA GLN A 121 9.39 4.68 3.97
C GLN A 121 8.65 3.65 3.11
N VAL A 122 9.42 2.74 2.51
CA VAL A 122 8.85 1.59 1.79
C VAL A 122 9.38 0.33 2.42
N THR A 123 8.48 -0.55 2.82
CA THR A 123 8.83 -1.90 3.29
C THR A 123 8.02 -2.94 2.52
N SER A 124 8.48 -4.19 2.56
CA SER A 124 7.88 -5.30 1.85
C SER A 124 8.16 -6.57 2.64
N ASP A 125 7.26 -7.55 2.57
CA ASP A 125 7.46 -8.88 3.13
C ASP A 125 8.52 -9.70 2.36
N ILE A 126 8.80 -9.31 1.12
CA ILE A 126 9.91 -9.81 0.31
C ILE A 126 11.02 -8.75 0.23
N PRO A 127 12.32 -9.12 0.30
CA PRO A 127 13.43 -8.17 0.24
C PRO A 127 13.38 -7.31 -1.03
N LEU A 128 13.19 -6.00 -0.89
CA LEU A 128 13.26 -5.07 -2.02
C LEU A 128 14.72 -4.85 -2.42
N ARG A 129 15.04 -5.07 -3.70
CA ARG A 129 16.35 -4.64 -4.24
C ARG A 129 16.40 -3.10 -4.30
N PRO A 130 17.51 -2.46 -3.89
CA PRO A 130 17.63 -1.00 -3.89
C PRO A 130 17.33 -0.34 -5.24
N GLU A 131 17.63 -1.04 -6.33
CA GLU A 131 17.38 -0.59 -7.69
C GLU A 131 15.89 -0.33 -7.99
N MET A 132 14.97 -0.95 -7.23
CA MET A 132 13.52 -0.84 -7.41
C MET A 132 12.95 0.48 -6.88
N LEU A 133 13.70 1.18 -6.02
CA LEU A 133 13.31 2.46 -5.42
C LEU A 133 13.77 3.66 -6.26
N LEU A 134 14.65 3.45 -7.25
CA LEU A 134 15.24 4.52 -8.05
C LEU A 134 14.49 4.72 -9.37
N PRO A 135 14.21 5.97 -9.78
CA PRO A 135 13.73 6.26 -11.12
C PRO A 135 14.76 5.80 -12.16
N SER A 136 14.26 5.27 -13.28
CA SER A 136 15.06 4.61 -14.33
C SER A 136 16.17 5.48 -14.94
N SER A 137 16.12 6.80 -14.78
CA SER A 137 17.17 7.74 -15.19
C SER A 137 18.45 7.66 -14.35
N ALA A 138 18.39 7.14 -13.13
CA ALA A 138 19.56 6.98 -12.25
C ALA A 138 20.37 5.71 -12.53
N ARG A 139 19.86 4.79 -13.36
CA ARG A 139 20.50 3.49 -13.65
C ARG A 139 21.58 3.52 -14.74
N ARG A 140 21.83 4.67 -15.38
CA ARG A 140 22.79 4.79 -16.50
C ARG A 140 24.17 5.35 -16.11
N SER A 141 24.47 5.48 -14.81
CA SER A 141 25.72 6.11 -14.35
C SER A 141 26.63 5.19 -13.52
N ILE A 142 26.48 3.87 -13.65
CA ILE A 142 27.40 2.88 -13.05
C ILE A 142 27.94 2.00 -14.17
#